data_AF-A0AAN9XQQ2-F1
#
_entry.id   AF-A0AAN9XQQ2-F1
#
_cell.length_a   1.000
_cell.length_b   1.000
_cell.length_c   1.000
_cell.angle_alpha   90.00
_cell.angle_beta   90.00
_cell.angle_gamma   90.00
#
_symmetry.space_group_name_H-M   'P 1'
#
loop_
_entity.id
_entity.type
_entity.pdbx_description
1 polymer ?
#
loop_
_entity_poly.entity_id
_entity_poly.type
_entity_poly.pdbx_seq_one_letter_code
_entity_poly.pdbx_strand_id
1 'polypeptide(L)'
;MWILQVPPKVSKPFLNGNGHGLSKPSVAVAERARIVVVPEIKAMKSMQGKVVCATNDKTVAVEVVRLAPHPKYKRRERKKKKYQAHDPDNQFNVGDLVLLQKTRPISKTKAFLALPVPKRPSNPPQHP
;
A
#
# COMPACT_ATOMS: atom_id res chain seq x y z
N MET A 1 36.54 -31.31 43.56
CA MET A 1 35.97 -29.95 43.59
C MET A 1 36.21 -29.30 42.23
N TRP A 2 35.14 -29.13 41.46
CA TRP A 2 35.14 -28.49 40.14
C TRP A 2 34.72 -27.03 40.30
N ILE A 3 35.50 -26.07 39.79
CA ILE A 3 35.00 -24.75 39.40
C ILE A 3 35.76 -24.31 38.14
N LEU A 4 35.14 -24.51 36.97
CA LEU A 4 35.54 -23.81 35.74
C LEU A 4 34.87 -22.43 35.73
N GLN A 5 35.70 -21.39 35.78
CA GLN A 5 35.32 -19.99 35.64
C GLN A 5 34.92 -19.70 34.18
N VAL A 6 33.66 -19.32 33.94
CA VAL A 6 33.17 -18.85 32.64
C VAL A 6 33.38 -17.33 32.56
N PRO A 7 34.00 -16.77 31.50
CA PRO A 7 34.13 -15.32 31.35
C PRO A 7 32.79 -14.63 31.05
N PRO A 8 32.56 -13.40 31.57
CA PRO A 8 31.29 -12.69 31.42
C PRO A 8 31.05 -12.19 29.99
N LYS A 9 29.78 -12.26 29.57
CA LYS A 9 29.24 -11.73 28.31
C LYS A 9 29.50 -10.22 28.20
N VAL A 10 30.20 -9.81 27.14
CA VAL A 10 30.33 -8.41 26.71
C VAL A 10 28.99 -7.94 26.17
N SER A 11 28.25 -7.14 26.94
CA SER A 11 27.10 -6.38 26.45
C SER A 11 27.62 -5.12 25.75
N LYS A 12 27.39 -5.00 24.44
CA LYS A 12 27.57 -3.74 23.72
C LYS A 12 26.30 -2.90 23.89
N PRO A 13 26.32 -1.74 24.57
CA PRO A 13 25.24 -0.79 24.39
C PRO A 13 25.39 -0.15 23.01
N PHE A 14 24.36 -0.26 22.17
CA PHE A 14 24.23 0.65 21.03
C PHE A 14 24.15 2.07 21.62
N LEU A 15 25.23 2.83 21.50
CA LEU A 15 25.27 4.22 21.88
C LEU A 15 24.40 5.00 20.90
N ASN A 16 23.18 5.34 21.30
CA ASN A 16 22.41 6.37 20.60
C ASN A 16 23.02 7.72 20.98
N GLY A 17 23.95 8.19 20.14
CA GLY A 17 24.52 9.52 20.24
C GLY A 17 23.46 10.58 19.92
N ASN A 18 22.96 11.22 20.96
CA ASN A 18 22.12 12.41 20.88
C ASN A 18 23.02 13.65 20.72
N GLY A 19 23.30 14.03 19.47
CA GLY A 19 24.03 15.25 19.13
C GLY A 19 23.10 16.46 19.05
N HIS A 20 23.20 17.32 20.05
CA HIS A 20 22.63 18.66 20.07
C HIS A 20 23.55 19.62 19.29
N GLY A 21 22.98 20.44 18.40
CA GLY A 21 23.61 21.67 17.91
C GLY A 21 24.18 21.64 16.49
N LEU A 22 23.31 21.76 15.48
CA LEU A 22 23.65 22.49 14.25
C LEU A 22 22.63 23.60 14.05
N SER A 23 23.02 24.83 14.37
CA SER A 23 22.31 26.03 13.95
C SER A 23 22.40 26.15 12.43
N LYS A 24 21.28 25.94 11.73
CA LYS A 24 21.19 26.23 10.30
C LYS A 24 20.97 27.74 10.12
N PRO A 25 21.67 28.40 9.18
CA PRO A 25 21.45 29.82 8.92
C PRO A 25 20.05 30.08 8.35
N SER A 26 19.39 31.09 8.93
CA SER A 26 18.17 31.70 8.42
C SER A 26 18.49 32.48 7.14
N VAL A 27 18.16 31.90 5.99
CA VAL A 27 17.93 32.69 4.77
C VAL A 27 16.44 32.59 4.43
N ALA A 28 15.74 33.67 4.74
CA ALA A 28 14.39 33.92 4.28
C ALA A 28 14.44 34.06 2.74
N VAL A 29 14.06 33.00 2.04
CA VAL A 29 13.63 33.09 0.64
C VAL A 29 12.17 32.67 0.63
N ALA A 30 11.31 33.69 0.69
CA ALA A 30 9.89 33.59 0.40
C ALA A 30 9.70 33.38 -1.11
N GLU A 31 10.07 32.20 -1.61
CA GLU A 31 9.66 31.74 -2.92
C GLU A 31 8.31 31.05 -2.78
N ARG A 32 7.29 31.69 -3.36
CA ARG A 32 5.98 31.09 -3.59
C ARG A 32 6.21 29.72 -4.22
N ALA A 33 6.00 28.67 -3.44
CA ALA A 33 6.08 27.30 -3.89
C ALA A 33 5.08 27.12 -5.03
N ARG A 34 5.56 27.23 -6.28
CA ARG A 34 4.92 26.57 -7.40
C ARG A 34 4.90 25.10 -6.98
N ILE A 35 3.73 24.60 -6.61
CA ILE A 35 3.54 23.18 -6.35
C ILE A 35 3.82 22.51 -7.69
N VAL A 36 5.07 22.11 -7.91
CA VAL A 36 5.41 21.21 -8.99
C VAL A 36 4.84 19.88 -8.51
N VAL A 37 3.59 19.59 -8.91
CA VAL A 37 2.97 18.28 -8.69
C VAL A 37 3.70 17.31 -9.61
N VAL A 38 4.92 16.93 -9.25
CA VAL A 38 5.60 15.82 -9.90
C VAL A 38 4.80 14.57 -9.49
N PRO A 39 4.24 13.81 -10.45
CA PRO A 39 3.48 12.62 -10.10
C PRO A 39 4.43 11.61 -9.44
N GLU A 40 3.99 11.00 -8.34
CA GLU A 40 4.72 9.91 -7.70
C GLU A 40 4.84 8.74 -8.69
N ILE A 41 6.07 8.50 -9.19
CA ILE A 41 6.33 7.42 -10.15
C ILE A 41 6.20 6.08 -9.42
N LYS A 42 5.04 5.45 -9.54
CA LYS A 42 4.78 4.12 -8.96
C LYS A 42 4.92 3.05 -10.03
N ALA A 43 5.97 2.23 -9.93
CA ALA A 43 6.22 1.13 -10.87
C ALA A 43 5.18 -0.02 -10.76
N MET A 44 4.41 -0.08 -9.68
CA MET A 44 3.53 -1.22 -9.37
C MET A 44 2.12 -1.03 -9.93
N LYS A 45 1.67 -1.98 -10.74
CA LYS A 45 0.30 -2.00 -11.29
C LYS A 45 -0.72 -2.32 -10.19
N SER A 46 -1.62 -1.38 -9.92
CA SER A 46 -2.79 -1.58 -9.07
C SER A 46 -3.92 -2.29 -9.82
N MET A 47 -4.77 -3.01 -9.09
CA MET A 47 -5.95 -3.69 -9.64
C MET A 47 -7.19 -3.17 -8.92
N GLN A 48 -8.32 -3.04 -9.60
CA GLN A 48 -9.58 -2.65 -8.97
C GLN A 48 -10.55 -3.83 -8.97
N GLY A 49 -11.35 -3.95 -7.93
CA GLY A 49 -12.32 -5.05 -7.79
C GLY A 49 -13.44 -4.72 -6.84
N LYS A 50 -14.42 -5.62 -6.78
CA LYS A 50 -15.58 -5.52 -5.90
C LYS A 50 -15.41 -6.44 -4.69
N VAL A 51 -15.74 -5.98 -3.49
CA VAL A 51 -15.73 -6.81 -2.29
C VAL A 51 -16.88 -7.81 -2.37
N VAL A 52 -16.56 -9.09 -2.24
CA VAL A 52 -17.52 -10.21 -2.27
C VAL A 52 -17.80 -10.74 -0.87
N CYS A 53 -16.83 -10.69 0.04
CA CYS A 53 -17.00 -11.14 1.42
C CYS A 53 -16.13 -10.31 2.36
N ALA A 54 -16.71 -9.91 3.49
CA ALA A 54 -16.06 -9.15 4.57
C ALA A 54 -16.24 -9.84 5.93
N THR A 55 -16.45 -11.17 5.95
CA THR A 55 -16.71 -11.93 7.19
C THR A 55 -15.46 -12.09 8.06
N ASN A 56 -14.26 -12.02 7.47
CA ASN A 56 -13.01 -12.26 8.17
C ASN A 56 -12.47 -10.97 8.79
N ASP A 57 -11.88 -11.07 9.99
CA ASP A 57 -11.22 -9.92 10.61
C ASP A 57 -10.00 -9.45 9.80
N LYS A 58 -9.89 -8.14 9.66
CA LYS A 58 -8.82 -7.40 8.99
C LYS A 58 -8.53 -7.84 7.56
N THR A 59 -9.53 -8.45 6.92
CA THR A 59 -9.36 -9.16 5.66
C THR A 59 -10.64 -9.15 4.83
N VAL A 60 -10.57 -8.59 3.63
CA VAL A 60 -11.68 -8.63 2.66
C VAL A 60 -11.34 -9.46 1.44
N ALA A 61 -12.32 -10.22 0.95
CA ALA A 61 -12.20 -11.00 -0.28
C ALA A 61 -12.71 -10.17 -1.46
N VAL A 62 -11.80 -9.81 -2.36
CA VAL A 62 -12.07 -8.92 -3.50
C VAL A 62 -12.07 -9.71 -4.79
N GLU A 63 -13.14 -9.62 -5.56
CA GLU A 63 -13.21 -10.17 -6.92
C GLU A 63 -12.75 -9.13 -7.93
N VAL A 64 -11.69 -9.47 -8.66
CA VAL A 64 -11.20 -8.68 -9.79
C VAL A 64 -11.65 -9.34 -11.08
N VAL A 65 -12.37 -8.57 -11.90
CA VAL A 65 -12.81 -8.98 -13.23
C VAL A 65 -11.93 -8.26 -14.26
N ARG A 66 -11.31 -9.03 -15.14
CA ARG A 66 -10.54 -8.50 -16.29
C ARG A 66 -11.03 -9.10 -17.59
N LEU A 67 -10.95 -8.34 -18.67
CA LEU A 67 -11.20 -8.85 -20.02
C LEU A 67 -9.89 -9.37 -20.60
N ALA A 68 -9.88 -10.63 -21.04
CA ALA A 68 -8.76 -11.23 -21.74
C ALA A 68 -9.24 -11.76 -23.10
N PRO A 69 -8.43 -11.67 -24.17
CA PRO A 69 -8.78 -12.28 -25.44
C PRO A 69 -8.72 -13.80 -25.34
N HIS A 70 -9.68 -14.48 -25.97
CA HIS A 70 -9.63 -15.93 -26.18
C HIS A 70 -8.49 -16.27 -27.17
N PRO A 71 -7.65 -17.29 -26.90
CA PRO A 71 -6.45 -17.56 -27.71
C PRO A 71 -6.73 -17.82 -29.19
N LYS A 72 -7.76 -18.62 -29.52
CA LYS A 72 -8.14 -18.92 -30.92
C LYS A 72 -8.97 -17.81 -31.56
N TYR A 73 -10.14 -17.53 -30.99
CA TYR A 73 -11.14 -16.63 -31.59
C TYR A 73 -10.92 -15.13 -31.34
N LYS A 74 -9.97 -14.74 -30.48
CA LYS A 74 -9.66 -13.34 -30.13
C LYS A 74 -10.81 -12.50 -29.56
N ARG A 75 -12.01 -13.07 -29.36
CA ARG A 75 -13.12 -12.48 -28.62
C ARG A 75 -12.70 -12.16 -27.19
N ARG A 76 -13.12 -11.01 -26.65
CA ARG A 76 -12.84 -10.64 -25.25
C ARG A 76 -13.77 -11.39 -24.30
N GLU A 77 -13.18 -12.14 -23.37
CA GLU A 77 -13.90 -12.91 -22.34
C GLU A 77 -13.59 -12.37 -20.94
N ARG A 78 -14.58 -12.44 -20.05
CA ARG A 78 -14.44 -12.00 -18.65
C ARG A 78 -13.76 -13.09 -17.83
N LYS A 79 -12.55 -12.82 -17.33
CA LYS A 79 -11.84 -13.66 -16.36
C LYS A 79 -11.94 -13.03 -14.98
N LYS A 80 -12.37 -13.82 -14.00
CA LYS A 80 -12.52 -13.39 -12.61
C LYS A 80 -11.48 -14.07 -11.73
N LYS A 81 -10.94 -13.36 -10.75
CA LYS A 81 -10.06 -13.93 -9.71
C LYS A 81 -10.34 -13.25 -8.37
N LYS A 82 -10.45 -14.05 -7.32
CA LYS A 82 -10.62 -13.58 -5.94
C LYS A 82 -9.25 -13.39 -5.28
N TYR A 83 -9.09 -12.30 -4.55
CA TYR A 83 -7.88 -11.95 -3.82
C TYR A 83 -8.21 -11.66 -2.37
N GLN A 84 -7.33 -12.06 -1.45
CA GLN A 84 -7.43 -11.68 -0.05
C GLN A 84 -6.65 -10.39 0.15
N ALA A 85 -7.34 -9.34 0.59
CA ALA A 85 -6.76 -8.04 0.84
C ALA A 85 -6.82 -7.71 2.33
N HIS A 86 -5.76 -7.08 2.83
CA HIS A 86 -5.69 -6.58 4.19
C HIS A 86 -6.39 -5.24 4.28
N ASP A 87 -7.26 -5.14 5.27
CA ASP A 87 -7.96 -3.94 5.70
C ASP A 87 -7.80 -3.87 7.22
N PRO A 88 -6.88 -3.06 7.78
CA PRO A 88 -6.63 -3.06 9.22
C PRO A 88 -7.80 -2.55 10.05
N ASP A 89 -8.64 -1.69 9.46
CA ASP A 89 -9.70 -0.94 10.15
C ASP A 89 -11.11 -1.49 9.84
N ASN A 90 -11.21 -2.57 9.04
CA ASN A 90 -12.47 -3.18 8.61
C ASN A 90 -13.47 -2.16 8.01
N GLN A 91 -12.96 -1.23 7.21
CA GLN A 91 -13.74 -0.13 6.63
C GLN A 91 -14.60 -0.57 5.44
N PHE A 92 -14.24 -1.64 4.74
CA PHE A 92 -14.89 -2.03 3.49
C PHE A 92 -15.98 -3.09 3.69
N ASN A 93 -17.16 -2.82 3.14
CA ASN A 93 -18.31 -3.72 3.17
C ASN A 93 -18.46 -4.52 1.88
N VAL A 94 -19.29 -5.57 1.93
CA VAL A 94 -19.65 -6.34 0.74
C VAL A 94 -20.38 -5.43 -0.24
N GLY A 95 -19.89 -5.37 -1.48
CA GLY A 95 -20.44 -4.48 -2.50
C GLY A 95 -19.51 -3.36 -2.91
N ASP A 96 -18.57 -2.98 -2.05
CA ASP A 96 -17.72 -1.81 -2.27
C ASP A 96 -16.71 -2.03 -3.40
N LEU A 97 -16.37 -0.94 -4.09
CA LEU A 97 -15.29 -0.90 -5.05
C LEU A 97 -14.00 -0.49 -4.34
N VAL A 98 -12.98 -1.33 -4.47
CA VAL A 98 -11.69 -1.15 -3.80
C VAL A 98 -10.53 -1.28 -4.78
N LEU A 99 -9.46 -0.57 -4.48
CA LEU A 99 -8.19 -0.65 -5.18
C LEU A 99 -7.24 -1.57 -4.40
N LEU A 100 -6.71 -2.57 -5.07
CA LEU A 100 -5.74 -3.52 -4.55
C LEU A 100 -4.33 -3.05 -4.90
N GLN A 101 -3.56 -2.78 -3.86
CA GLN A 101 -2.13 -2.51 -3.97
C GLN A 101 -1.35 -3.72 -3.47
N LYS A 102 -0.36 -4.19 -4.25
CA LYS A 102 0.51 -5.29 -3.82
C LYS A 102 1.46 -4.82 -2.72
N THR A 103 1.66 -5.64 -1.70
CA THR A 103 2.56 -5.38 -0.57
C THR A 103 3.48 -6.58 -0.32
N ARG A 104 4.33 -6.51 0.72
CA ARG A 104 4.92 -7.74 1.28
C ARG A 104 3.79 -8.70 1.70
N PRO A 105 3.98 -10.02 1.59
CA PRO A 105 3.02 -10.98 2.10
C PRO A 105 2.75 -10.74 3.60
N ILE A 106 1.48 -10.66 3.97
CA ILE A 106 1.01 -10.57 5.35
C ILE A 106 0.66 -11.96 5.87
N SER A 107 0.16 -12.82 4.97
CA SER A 107 -0.06 -14.24 5.23
C SER A 107 0.17 -15.06 3.96
N LYS A 108 -0.11 -16.37 4.00
CA LYS A 108 0.02 -17.29 2.86
C LYS A 108 -0.72 -16.81 1.60
N THR A 109 -1.87 -16.17 1.76
CA THR A 109 -2.73 -15.73 0.63
C THR A 109 -2.94 -14.22 0.61
N LYS A 110 -2.76 -13.53 1.74
CA LYS A 110 -2.99 -12.10 1.89
C LYS A 110 -1.70 -11.32 1.58
N ALA A 111 -1.62 -10.78 0.37
CA ALA A 111 -0.47 -10.02 -0.13
C ALA A 111 -0.87 -8.68 -0.79
N PHE A 112 -2.12 -8.26 -0.58
CA PHE A 112 -2.66 -7.02 -1.09
C PHE A 112 -3.20 -6.16 0.06
N LEU A 113 -3.08 -4.85 -0.08
CA LEU A 113 -3.73 -3.85 0.77
C LEU A 113 -4.96 -3.32 0.05
N ALA A 114 -6.09 -3.22 0.77
CA ALA A 114 -7.30 -2.59 0.28
C ALA A 114 -7.22 -1.07 0.46
N LEU A 115 -7.43 -0.33 -0.63
CA LEU A 115 -7.42 1.13 -0.64
C LEU A 115 -8.73 1.66 -1.26
N PRO A 116 -9.19 2.85 -0.84
CA PRO A 116 -10.34 3.50 -1.46
C PRO A 116 -10.04 3.84 -2.93
N VAL A 117 -11.04 3.69 -3.80
CA VAL A 117 -10.91 4.05 -5.21
C VAL A 117 -10.91 5.59 -5.33
N PRO A 118 -9.93 6.20 -6.01
CA PRO A 118 -9.94 7.65 -6.21
C PRO A 118 -11.15 8.05 -7.04
N LYS A 119 -11.90 9.06 -6.59
CA LYS A 119 -13.00 9.64 -7.36
C LYS A 119 -12.41 10.29 -8.61
N ARG A 120 -12.91 9.91 -9.79
CA ARG A 120 -12.63 10.68 -11.00
C ARG A 120 -13.21 12.09 -10.79
N PRO A 121 -12.50 13.18 -11.13
CA PRO A 121 -13.12 14.49 -11.11
C PRO A 121 -14.36 14.47 -12.01
N SER A 122 -15.51 14.88 -11.47
CA SER A 122 -16.70 15.18 -12.26
C SER A 122 -16.34 16.25 -13.29
N ASN A 123 -17.00 16.22 -14.46
CA ASN A 123 -16.70 17.00 -15.67
C ASN A 123 -15.93 18.32 -15.41
N PRO A 124 -14.87 18.60 -16.20
CA PRO A 124 -14.19 19.89 -16.13
C PRO A 124 -15.24 21.02 -16.26
N PRO A 125 -15.07 22.15 -15.54
CA PRO A 125 -15.93 23.31 -15.74
C PRO A 125 -15.98 23.61 -17.24
N GLN A 126 -17.19 23.61 -17.81
CA GLN A 126 -17.39 24.04 -19.19
C GLN A 126 -16.86 25.46 -19.26
N HIS A 127 -15.81 25.67 -20.07
CA HIS A 127 -15.33 27.02 -20.35
C HIS A 127 -16.50 27.81 -20.96
N PRO A 128 -16.72 29.07 -20.53
CA PRO A 128 -17.75 29.91 -21.11
C PRO A 128 -17.53 30.14 -22.61
#